data_AF-F8QYY8-F1
#
_entry.id   AF-F8QYY8-F1
#
_cell.length_a   1.000
_cell.length_b   1.000
_cell.length_c   1.000
_cell.angle_alpha   90.00
_cell.angle_beta   90.00
_cell.angle_gamma   90.00
#
_symmetry.space_group_name_H-M   'P 1'
#
loop_
_entity.id
_entity.type
_entity.pdbx_description
1 polymer ?
#
loop_
_entity_poly.entity_id
_entity_poly.type
_entity_poly.pdbx_seq_one_letter_code
_entity_poly.pdbx_strand_id
1 'polypeptide(L)'
;KKAAAYTNCDLGTLTTAKRDAIAAVCDEILDGKLDDQFPLVIWQTGSGTQSNMNVNEVIAHRAQMLKGFTIGESEPFIKANDDVNKSQSSNDTFPTAMHIAAYKLVVEHTIPAIEKLRDTLDTKAIQFKNVVKIGRTHLMDATPLTLGQEISGYVAQLNYGVKALKNTLAHLSEIALGGTAVGTGLNTPVGYDIKVAQYIAAFTGHPFVTAENKFEALAAHDAIVESHGALKQLAVSLNKIANDIRMLASGPRSGIGELLLP
;
A
#
# COMPACT_ATOMS: atom_id res chain seq x y z
N LYS A 1 13.80 -4.15 5.40
CA LYS A 1 15.09 -4.56 6.02
C LYS A 1 15.76 -5.71 5.28
N LYS A 2 15.07 -6.82 4.94
CA LYS A 2 15.63 -7.93 4.12
C LYS A 2 16.39 -7.45 2.88
N ALA A 3 15.76 -6.65 2.02
CA ALA A 3 16.40 -6.09 0.83
C ALA A 3 17.68 -5.28 1.11
N ALA A 4 17.69 -4.47 2.17
CA ALA A 4 18.86 -3.70 2.58
C ALA A 4 20.02 -4.61 3.02
N ALA A 5 19.74 -5.72 3.74
CA ALA A 5 20.76 -6.68 4.13
C ALA A 5 21.39 -7.40 2.92
N TYR A 6 20.58 -7.81 1.94
CA TYR A 6 21.08 -8.39 0.69
C TYR A 6 21.91 -7.37 -0.10
N THR A 7 21.43 -6.13 -0.21
CA THR A 7 22.14 -5.05 -0.90
C THR A 7 23.49 -4.76 -0.27
N ASN A 8 23.54 -4.61 1.06
CA ASN A 8 24.80 -4.38 1.77
C ASN A 8 25.77 -5.57 1.64
N CYS A 9 25.25 -6.80 1.58
CA CYS A 9 26.09 -7.97 1.34
C CYS A 9 26.72 -7.95 -0.05
N ASP A 10 25.92 -7.67 -1.08
CA ASP A 10 26.38 -7.58 -2.47
C ASP A 10 27.38 -6.44 -2.68
N LEU A 11 27.24 -5.35 -1.93
CA LEU A 11 28.15 -4.20 -1.98
C LEU A 11 29.33 -4.31 -0.99
N GLY A 12 29.49 -5.46 -0.33
CA GLY A 12 30.63 -5.76 0.53
C GLY A 12 30.65 -5.05 1.88
N THR A 13 29.57 -4.41 2.30
CA THR A 13 29.48 -3.69 3.58
C THR A 13 28.85 -4.52 4.71
N LEU A 14 28.29 -5.69 4.40
CA LEU A 14 27.74 -6.63 5.37
C LEU A 14 28.21 -8.06 5.02
N THR A 15 28.50 -8.88 6.02
CA THR A 15 28.91 -10.27 5.77
C THR A 15 27.72 -11.15 5.43
N THR A 16 27.95 -12.22 4.65
CA THR A 16 26.97 -13.26 4.32
C THR A 16 26.25 -13.80 5.57
N ALA A 17 27.01 -14.09 6.63
CA ALA A 17 26.47 -14.63 7.87
C ALA A 17 25.49 -13.65 8.56
N LYS A 18 25.76 -12.34 8.50
CA LYS A 18 24.85 -11.32 9.05
C LYS A 18 23.63 -11.10 8.16
N ARG A 19 23.82 -11.09 6.83
CA ARG A 19 22.71 -11.04 5.87
C ARG A 19 21.71 -12.16 6.13
N ASP A 20 22.19 -13.41 6.23
CA ASP A 20 21.33 -14.58 6.39
C ASP A 20 20.57 -14.57 7.71
N ALA A 21 21.22 -14.12 8.80
CA ALA A 21 20.57 -13.96 10.10
C ALA A 21 19.45 -12.90 10.05
N ILE A 22 19.71 -11.74 9.44
CA ILE A 22 18.69 -10.68 9.28
C ILE A 22 17.54 -11.16 8.39
N ALA A 23 17.86 -11.86 7.30
CA ALA A 23 16.88 -12.37 6.36
C ALA A 23 15.94 -13.39 7.02
N ALA A 24 16.48 -14.33 7.81
CA ALA A 24 15.69 -15.33 8.52
C ALA A 24 14.67 -14.69 9.48
N VAL A 25 15.07 -13.65 10.22
CA VAL A 25 14.11 -12.94 11.10
C VAL A 25 13.10 -12.14 10.30
N CYS A 26 13.51 -11.49 9.20
CA CYS A 26 12.55 -10.82 8.33
C CYS A 26 11.48 -11.79 7.80
N ASP A 27 11.85 -13.05 7.54
CA ASP A 27 10.90 -14.08 7.12
C ASP A 27 9.96 -14.49 8.27
N GLU A 28 10.44 -14.56 9.52
CA GLU A 28 9.55 -14.75 10.68
C GLU A 28 8.55 -13.58 10.88
N ILE A 29 8.99 -12.34 10.62
CA ILE A 29 8.09 -11.16 10.65
C ILE A 29 7.04 -11.26 9.56
N LEU A 30 7.42 -11.62 8.33
CA LEU A 30 6.49 -11.79 7.21
C LEU A 30 5.50 -12.94 7.43
N ASP A 31 5.90 -13.97 8.17
CA ASP A 31 5.05 -15.08 8.61
C ASP A 31 4.10 -14.71 9.77
N GLY A 32 4.16 -13.48 10.30
CA GLY A 32 3.33 -13.01 11.42
C GLY A 32 3.72 -13.58 12.79
N LYS A 33 4.90 -14.18 12.92
CA LYS A 33 5.34 -14.84 14.17
C LYS A 33 5.75 -13.87 15.27
N LEU A 34 5.90 -12.58 14.94
CA LEU A 34 6.47 -11.55 15.81
C LEU A 34 5.57 -10.30 15.91
N ASP A 35 4.29 -10.41 15.55
CA ASP A 35 3.36 -9.26 15.51
C ASP A 35 3.18 -8.60 16.89
N ASP A 36 3.32 -9.36 17.97
CA ASP A 36 3.27 -8.87 19.35
C ASP A 36 4.50 -8.06 19.78
N GLN A 37 5.54 -7.97 18.93
CA GLN A 37 6.79 -7.25 19.19
C GLN A 37 6.81 -5.81 18.62
N PHE A 38 5.68 -5.33 18.08
CA PHE A 38 5.56 -3.98 17.51
C PHE A 38 4.49 -3.13 18.25
N PRO A 39 4.70 -2.77 19.53
CA PRO A 39 3.68 -2.15 20.37
C PRO A 39 3.48 -0.64 20.15
N LEU A 40 4.29 -0.02 19.28
CA LEU A 40 4.30 1.43 19.10
C LEU A 40 3.01 1.92 18.42
N VAL A 41 2.54 3.08 18.88
CA VAL A 41 1.34 3.74 18.34
C VAL A 41 1.67 4.59 17.12
N ILE A 42 0.64 4.90 16.31
CA ILE A 42 0.75 5.81 15.16
C ILE A 42 1.28 7.19 15.57
N TRP A 43 0.83 7.71 16.72
CA TRP A 43 1.18 9.03 17.25
C TRP A 43 2.57 9.05 17.89
N GLN A 44 3.58 8.89 17.05
CA GLN A 44 5.01 8.87 17.40
C GLN A 44 5.73 10.06 16.71
N THR A 45 7.06 10.01 16.56
CA THR A 45 7.77 11.03 15.78
C THR A 45 7.29 11.07 14.32
N GLY A 46 7.22 12.26 13.73
CA GLY A 46 6.74 12.45 12.36
C GLY A 46 7.57 11.72 11.29
N SER A 47 8.84 11.43 11.58
CA SER A 47 9.71 10.64 10.68
C SER A 47 9.61 9.11 10.86
N GLY A 48 8.75 8.64 11.80
CA GLY A 48 8.59 7.21 12.08
C GLY A 48 9.85 6.54 12.65
N THR A 49 10.78 7.31 13.21
CA THR A 49 12.06 6.80 13.75
C THR A 49 11.86 5.72 14.82
N GLN A 50 10.88 5.85 15.72
CA GLN A 50 10.66 4.81 16.74
C GLN A 50 10.24 3.48 16.08
N SER A 51 9.33 3.49 15.11
CA SER A 51 8.97 2.27 14.36
C SER A 51 10.14 1.70 13.55
N ASN A 52 10.97 2.55 12.92
CA ASN A 52 12.19 2.07 12.25
C ASN A 52 13.14 1.36 13.25
N MET A 53 13.36 1.96 14.42
CA MET A 53 14.21 1.37 15.46
C MET A 53 13.60 0.13 16.07
N ASN A 54 12.28 0.09 16.30
CA ASN A 54 11.59 -1.10 16.79
C ASN A 54 11.83 -2.30 15.87
N VAL A 55 11.71 -2.12 14.55
CA VAL A 55 12.01 -3.20 13.59
C VAL A 55 13.50 -3.57 13.63
N ASN A 56 14.40 -2.60 13.73
CA ASN A 56 15.84 -2.89 13.83
C ASN A 56 16.18 -3.72 15.09
N GLU A 57 15.60 -3.37 16.24
CA GLU A 57 15.85 -4.01 17.53
C GLU A 57 15.23 -5.40 17.60
N VAL A 58 13.99 -5.57 17.12
CA VAL A 58 13.34 -6.89 17.02
C VAL A 58 14.18 -7.83 16.15
N ILE A 59 14.65 -7.36 15.00
CA ILE A 59 15.52 -8.17 14.12
C ILE A 59 16.83 -8.53 14.83
N ALA A 60 17.50 -7.57 15.46
CA ALA A 60 18.77 -7.79 16.13
C ALA A 60 18.66 -8.77 17.30
N HIS A 61 17.67 -8.59 18.18
CA HIS A 61 17.45 -9.44 19.34
C HIS A 61 17.00 -10.85 18.94
N ARG A 62 16.06 -10.97 18.00
CA ARG A 62 15.61 -12.28 17.54
C ARG A 62 16.72 -13.05 16.84
N ALA A 63 17.57 -12.38 16.06
CA ALA A 63 18.73 -13.03 15.42
C ALA A 63 19.73 -13.58 16.46
N GLN A 64 19.88 -12.94 17.62
CA GLN A 64 20.69 -13.47 18.72
C GLN A 64 20.06 -14.70 19.37
N MET A 65 18.75 -14.65 19.63
CA MET A 65 18.02 -15.80 20.19
C MET A 65 18.12 -17.03 19.28
N LEU A 66 17.99 -16.85 17.96
CA LEU A 66 18.15 -17.93 16.98
C LEU A 66 19.57 -18.52 16.95
N LYS A 67 20.57 -17.79 17.43
CA LYS A 67 21.96 -18.25 17.60
C LYS A 67 22.22 -18.87 18.98
N GLY A 68 21.24 -18.91 19.86
CA GLY A 68 21.35 -19.46 21.21
C GLY A 68 21.94 -18.50 22.24
N PHE A 69 22.02 -17.19 21.94
CA PHE A 69 22.48 -16.18 22.88
C PHE A 69 21.32 -15.58 23.69
N THR A 70 21.58 -15.22 24.95
CA THR A 70 20.66 -14.43 25.78
C THR A 70 20.79 -12.95 25.45
N ILE A 71 19.65 -12.27 25.27
CA ILE A 71 19.60 -10.82 25.05
C ILE A 71 20.24 -10.10 26.25
N GLY A 72 21.22 -9.23 25.99
CA GLY A 72 21.85 -8.37 27.00
C GLY A 72 23.04 -8.97 27.75
N GLU A 73 23.36 -10.25 27.57
CA GLU A 73 24.46 -10.92 28.30
C GLU A 73 25.78 -11.00 27.51
N SER A 74 25.77 -10.75 26.19
CA SER A 74 26.94 -10.87 25.31
C SER A 74 26.99 -9.75 24.28
N GLU A 75 28.17 -9.54 23.68
CA GLU A 75 28.32 -8.59 22.57
C GLU A 75 27.39 -9.04 21.41
N PRO A 76 26.50 -8.15 20.92
CA PRO A 76 25.50 -8.51 19.93
C PRO A 76 26.12 -8.95 18.60
N PHE A 77 25.83 -10.20 18.16
CA PHE A 77 26.23 -10.68 16.83
C PHE A 77 25.67 -9.81 15.70
N ILE A 78 24.42 -9.36 15.85
CA ILE A 78 23.75 -8.37 15.00
C ILE A 78 23.47 -7.13 15.85
N LYS A 79 23.97 -5.97 15.41
CA LYS A 79 23.70 -4.65 16.00
C LYS A 79 22.56 -3.97 15.26
N ALA A 80 21.56 -3.48 15.99
CA ALA A 80 20.37 -2.85 15.41
C ALA A 80 20.73 -1.70 14.47
N ASN A 81 21.60 -0.77 14.89
CA ASN A 81 22.01 0.35 14.04
C ASN A 81 23.09 -0.07 13.01
N ASP A 82 24.17 -0.69 13.47
CA ASP A 82 25.36 -0.88 12.63
C ASP A 82 25.21 -1.98 11.57
N ASP A 83 24.28 -2.92 11.78
CA ASP A 83 24.03 -4.03 10.86
C ASP A 83 22.63 -3.95 10.24
N VAL A 84 21.56 -3.87 11.04
CA VAL A 84 20.18 -3.90 10.51
C VAL A 84 19.80 -2.57 9.83
N ASN A 85 20.21 -1.44 10.41
CA ASN A 85 20.01 -0.09 9.88
C ASN A 85 21.18 0.39 9.00
N LYS A 86 22.11 -0.49 8.63
CA LYS A 86 23.27 -0.11 7.82
C LYS A 86 22.83 0.50 6.49
N SER A 87 23.44 1.63 6.13
CA SER A 87 23.16 2.39 4.90
C SER A 87 21.72 2.91 4.80
N GLN A 88 21.08 3.15 5.95
CA GLN A 88 19.70 3.63 6.04
C GLN A 88 19.60 4.78 7.04
N SER A 89 18.60 5.63 6.84
CA SER A 89 18.08 6.58 7.81
C SER A 89 16.62 6.25 8.10
N SER A 90 16.07 6.65 9.25
CA SER A 90 14.62 6.61 9.39
C SER A 90 13.92 7.49 8.35
N ASN A 91 14.57 8.59 7.96
CA ASN A 91 14.03 9.57 7.02
C ASN A 91 13.82 8.98 5.62
N ASP A 92 14.65 8.04 5.14
CA ASP A 92 14.46 7.38 3.84
C ASP A 92 13.84 5.99 3.95
N THR A 93 13.93 5.34 5.12
CA THR A 93 13.33 4.03 5.36
C THR A 93 11.83 4.11 5.58
N PHE A 94 11.35 5.07 6.37
CA PHE A 94 9.93 5.15 6.71
C PHE A 94 9.05 5.54 5.50
N PRO A 95 9.40 6.55 4.67
CA PRO A 95 8.68 6.82 3.43
C PRO A 95 8.69 5.64 2.46
N THR A 96 9.81 4.92 2.37
CA THR A 96 9.88 3.69 1.57
C THR A 96 8.90 2.64 2.06
N ALA A 97 8.79 2.43 3.38
CA ALA A 97 7.82 1.51 3.96
C ALA A 97 6.37 1.96 3.70
N MET A 98 6.09 3.27 3.79
CA MET A 98 4.78 3.85 3.46
C MET A 98 4.38 3.54 2.01
N HIS A 99 5.28 3.77 1.05
CA HIS A 99 5.04 3.51 -0.37
C HIS A 99 4.83 2.02 -0.64
N ILE A 100 5.65 1.14 -0.06
CA ILE A 100 5.49 -0.31 -0.22
C ILE A 100 4.13 -0.78 0.31
N ALA A 101 3.75 -0.35 1.51
CA ALA A 101 2.48 -0.74 2.13
C ALA A 101 1.28 -0.22 1.33
N ALA A 102 1.30 1.06 0.94
CA ALA A 102 0.23 1.69 0.18
C ALA A 102 0.05 1.03 -1.20
N TYR A 103 1.15 0.85 -1.95
CA TYR A 103 1.12 0.22 -3.26
C TYR A 103 0.55 -1.21 -3.19
N LYS A 104 1.04 -2.03 -2.25
CA LYS A 104 0.54 -3.41 -2.05
C LYS A 104 -0.96 -3.42 -1.76
N LEU A 105 -1.44 -2.60 -0.81
CA LEU A 105 -2.87 -2.56 -0.47
C LEU A 105 -3.74 -2.09 -1.65
N VAL A 106 -3.24 -1.16 -2.46
CA VAL A 106 -3.96 -0.69 -3.64
C VAL A 106 -4.08 -1.81 -4.68
N VAL A 107 -2.97 -2.46 -5.02
CA VAL A 107 -2.90 -3.45 -6.11
C VAL A 107 -3.48 -4.80 -5.72
N GLU A 108 -3.18 -5.29 -4.51
CA GLU A 108 -3.54 -6.65 -4.08
C GLU A 108 -4.96 -6.74 -3.49
N HIS A 109 -5.52 -5.62 -3.00
CA HIS A 109 -6.82 -5.62 -2.33
C HIS A 109 -7.82 -4.64 -2.96
N THR A 110 -7.45 -3.36 -3.04
CA THR A 110 -8.41 -2.29 -3.38
C THR A 110 -8.90 -2.40 -4.83
N ILE A 111 -7.98 -2.47 -5.80
CA ILE A 111 -8.33 -2.60 -7.22
C ILE A 111 -9.15 -3.87 -7.47
N PRO A 112 -8.74 -5.08 -7.02
CA PRO A 112 -9.53 -6.29 -7.20
C PRO A 112 -10.94 -6.22 -6.58
N ALA A 113 -11.09 -5.59 -5.41
CA ALA A 113 -12.39 -5.43 -4.77
C ALA A 113 -13.34 -4.53 -5.59
N ILE A 114 -12.83 -3.43 -6.15
CA ILE A 114 -13.60 -2.54 -7.01
C ILE A 114 -13.93 -3.22 -8.34
N GLU A 115 -12.98 -3.95 -8.95
CA GLU A 115 -13.20 -4.69 -10.18
C GLU A 115 -14.27 -5.77 -10.00
N LYS A 116 -14.26 -6.51 -8.87
CA LYS A 116 -15.31 -7.47 -8.53
C LYS A 116 -16.70 -6.83 -8.42
N LEU A 117 -16.80 -5.66 -7.75
CA LEU A 117 -18.06 -4.90 -7.69
C LEU A 117 -18.50 -4.46 -9.09
N ARG A 118 -17.57 -3.94 -9.89
CA ARG A 118 -17.81 -3.52 -11.28
C ARG A 118 -18.36 -4.67 -12.11
N ASP A 119 -17.73 -5.84 -12.07
CA ASP A 119 -18.16 -7.03 -12.85
C ASP A 119 -19.55 -7.53 -12.42
N THR A 120 -19.84 -7.44 -11.12
CA THR A 120 -21.16 -7.78 -10.56
C THR A 120 -22.22 -6.83 -11.10
N LEU A 121 -21.96 -5.52 -11.09
CA LEU A 121 -22.87 -4.52 -11.63
C LEU A 121 -23.02 -4.64 -13.16
N ASP A 122 -21.95 -4.95 -13.88
CA ASP A 122 -22.02 -5.16 -15.33
C ASP A 122 -22.88 -6.37 -15.70
N THR A 123 -22.73 -7.47 -14.97
CA THR A 123 -23.63 -8.63 -15.09
C THR A 123 -25.08 -8.24 -14.86
N LYS A 124 -25.36 -7.39 -13.86
CA LYS A 124 -26.71 -6.88 -13.59
C LYS A 124 -27.22 -5.93 -14.68
N ALA A 125 -26.36 -5.08 -15.22
CA ALA A 125 -26.70 -4.21 -16.32
C ALA A 125 -27.17 -5.02 -17.54
N ILE A 126 -26.46 -6.10 -17.87
CA ILE A 126 -26.82 -7.02 -18.96
C ILE A 126 -28.14 -7.73 -18.67
N GLN A 127 -28.34 -8.23 -17.44
CA GLN A 127 -29.60 -8.89 -17.04
C GLN A 127 -30.80 -7.95 -17.14
N PHE A 128 -30.63 -6.66 -16.85
CA PHE A 128 -31.71 -5.67 -16.84
C PHE A 128 -31.78 -4.80 -18.10
N LYS A 129 -31.07 -5.17 -19.18
CA LYS A 129 -31.03 -4.41 -20.44
C LYS A 129 -32.38 -4.18 -21.10
N ASN A 130 -33.38 -5.03 -20.81
CA ASN A 130 -34.72 -4.96 -21.40
C ASN A 130 -35.79 -4.47 -20.39
N VAL A 131 -35.40 -4.15 -19.15
CA VAL A 131 -36.33 -3.70 -18.10
C VAL A 131 -36.47 -2.18 -18.21
N VAL A 132 -37.52 -1.71 -18.88
CA VAL A 132 -37.82 -0.28 -19.01
C VAL A 132 -38.38 0.25 -17.68
N LYS A 133 -37.86 1.38 -17.22
CA LYS A 133 -38.30 2.12 -16.03
C LYS A 133 -38.46 3.61 -16.35
N ILE A 134 -39.14 4.33 -15.46
CA ILE A 134 -39.21 5.79 -15.53
C ILE A 134 -37.88 6.39 -15.09
N GLY A 135 -37.36 7.36 -15.84
CA GLY A 135 -36.22 8.17 -15.40
C GLY A 135 -36.64 9.15 -14.31
N ARG A 136 -35.68 9.60 -13.50
CA ARG A 136 -35.91 10.70 -12.55
C ARG A 136 -34.80 11.74 -12.61
N THR A 137 -35.16 12.99 -12.87
CA THR A 137 -34.28 14.16 -12.76
C THR A 137 -34.88 15.11 -11.74
N HIS A 138 -34.06 15.68 -10.85
CA HIS A 138 -34.56 16.45 -9.70
C HIS A 138 -35.58 15.67 -8.81
N LEU A 139 -35.47 14.33 -8.78
CA LEU A 139 -36.42 13.40 -8.15
C LEU A 139 -37.86 13.43 -8.72
N MET A 140 -38.08 14.09 -9.85
CA MET A 140 -39.35 14.13 -10.57
C MET A 140 -39.36 13.14 -11.73
N ASP A 141 -40.53 12.69 -12.15
CA ASP A 141 -40.70 11.78 -13.29
C ASP A 141 -40.14 12.40 -14.59
N ALA A 142 -39.43 11.58 -15.38
CA ALA A 142 -38.78 11.98 -16.62
C ALA A 142 -39.03 10.96 -17.75
N THR A 143 -38.30 11.07 -18.86
CA THR A 143 -38.39 10.11 -19.97
C THR A 143 -37.87 8.72 -19.58
N PRO A 144 -38.33 7.63 -20.21
CA PRO A 144 -37.90 6.28 -19.88
C PRO A 144 -36.44 5.98 -20.23
N LEU A 145 -35.86 5.05 -19.49
CA LEU A 145 -34.62 4.33 -19.79
C LEU A 145 -34.74 2.90 -19.30
N THR A 146 -33.79 2.04 -19.65
CA THR A 146 -33.72 0.69 -19.05
C THR A 146 -32.94 0.72 -17.74
N LEU A 147 -33.28 -0.14 -16.80
CA LEU A 147 -32.49 -0.34 -15.58
C LEU A 147 -31.06 -0.78 -15.91
N GLY A 148 -30.87 -1.52 -17.01
CA GLY A 148 -29.54 -1.82 -17.53
C GLY A 148 -28.72 -0.58 -17.91
N GLN A 149 -29.34 0.41 -18.57
CA GLN A 149 -28.68 1.69 -18.87
C GLN A 149 -28.31 2.46 -17.61
N GLU A 150 -29.18 2.50 -16.60
CA GLU A 150 -28.89 3.15 -15.31
C GLU A 150 -27.67 2.53 -14.64
N ILE A 151 -27.63 1.19 -14.52
CA ILE A 151 -26.50 0.47 -13.91
C ILE A 151 -25.22 0.59 -14.74
N SER A 152 -25.33 0.68 -16.08
CA SER A 152 -24.15 0.90 -16.93
C SER A 152 -23.42 2.22 -16.60
N GLY A 153 -24.15 3.23 -16.09
CA GLY A 153 -23.55 4.45 -15.53
C GLY A 153 -22.67 4.16 -14.32
N TYR A 154 -23.14 3.30 -13.40
CA TYR A 154 -22.37 2.89 -12.21
C TYR A 154 -21.10 2.13 -12.60
N VAL A 155 -21.22 1.20 -13.56
CA VAL A 155 -20.08 0.45 -14.12
C VAL A 155 -19.04 1.40 -14.71
N ALA A 156 -19.48 2.42 -15.46
CA ALA A 156 -18.58 3.43 -16.01
C ALA A 156 -17.87 4.25 -14.91
N GLN A 157 -18.58 4.65 -13.85
CA GLN A 157 -17.97 5.36 -12.71
C GLN A 157 -16.85 4.53 -12.06
N LEU A 158 -17.07 3.22 -11.86
CA LEU A 158 -16.07 2.32 -11.29
C LEU A 158 -14.88 2.11 -12.23
N ASN A 159 -15.11 1.95 -13.54
CA ASN A 159 -14.04 1.87 -14.54
C ASN A 159 -13.13 3.11 -14.50
N TYR A 160 -13.72 4.31 -14.45
CA TYR A 160 -12.94 5.55 -14.35
C TYR A 160 -12.20 5.67 -13.00
N GLY A 161 -12.81 5.22 -11.90
CA GLY A 161 -12.15 5.19 -10.60
C GLY A 161 -10.94 4.24 -10.57
N VAL A 162 -11.06 3.03 -11.13
CA VAL A 162 -9.94 2.09 -11.27
C VAL A 162 -8.85 2.67 -12.17
N LYS A 163 -9.22 3.30 -13.29
CA LYS A 163 -8.25 3.96 -14.17
C LYS A 163 -7.50 5.08 -13.44
N ALA A 164 -8.19 5.94 -12.69
CA ALA A 164 -7.57 7.01 -11.91
C ALA A 164 -6.57 6.44 -10.90
N LEU A 165 -6.92 5.38 -10.18
CA LEU A 165 -6.04 4.75 -9.20
C LEU A 165 -4.83 4.07 -9.87
N LYS A 166 -5.01 3.40 -11.02
CA LYS A 166 -3.90 2.79 -11.77
C LYS A 166 -2.92 3.85 -12.30
N ASN A 167 -3.38 5.05 -12.63
CA ASN A 167 -2.51 6.13 -13.10
C ASN A 167 -1.55 6.64 -12.02
N THR A 168 -1.89 6.52 -10.73
CA THR A 168 -1.03 7.00 -9.63
C THR A 168 0.07 5.99 -9.26
N LEU A 169 -0.02 4.76 -9.74
CA LEU A 169 0.86 3.66 -9.33
C LEU A 169 2.32 3.88 -9.74
N ALA A 170 2.58 4.57 -10.85
CA ALA A 170 3.95 4.83 -11.29
C ALA A 170 4.71 5.65 -10.24
N HIS A 171 4.15 6.79 -9.84
CA HIS A 171 4.73 7.65 -8.81
C HIS A 171 4.77 6.97 -7.43
N LEU A 172 3.72 6.21 -7.07
CA LEU A 172 3.68 5.46 -5.81
C LEU A 172 4.73 4.33 -5.72
N SER A 173 5.23 3.84 -6.86
CA SER A 173 6.26 2.80 -6.93
C SER A 173 7.69 3.34 -6.76
N GLU A 174 7.88 4.66 -6.77
CA GLU A 174 9.16 5.30 -6.51
C GLU A 174 9.45 5.31 -5.00
N ILE A 175 10.64 4.85 -4.60
CA ILE A 175 11.03 4.74 -3.18
C ILE A 175 12.20 5.66 -2.82
N ALA A 176 12.16 6.19 -1.59
CA ALA A 176 13.13 7.14 -1.07
C ALA A 176 14.47 6.50 -0.63
N LEU A 177 14.50 5.19 -0.39
CA LEU A 177 15.63 4.49 0.22
C LEU A 177 16.93 4.74 -0.56
N GLY A 178 17.99 5.10 0.18
CA GLY A 178 19.26 5.54 -0.40
C GLY A 178 19.44 7.06 -0.39
N GLY A 179 18.39 7.84 -0.11
CA GLY A 179 18.49 9.29 0.14
C GLY A 179 19.08 9.65 1.51
N THR A 180 19.11 8.70 2.44
CA THR A 180 19.61 8.82 3.82
C THR A 180 18.98 9.98 4.61
N ALA A 181 19.78 10.82 5.25
CA ALA A 181 19.29 11.78 6.22
C ALA A 181 18.51 12.94 5.57
N VAL A 182 19.01 13.44 4.42
CA VAL A 182 18.55 14.69 3.81
C VAL A 182 18.46 14.64 2.28
N GLY A 183 18.60 13.46 1.67
CA GLY A 183 18.46 13.24 0.22
C GLY A 183 19.77 13.13 -0.55
N THR A 184 20.91 13.38 0.10
CA THR A 184 22.23 13.37 -0.58
C THR A 184 22.81 11.97 -0.79
N GLY A 185 22.30 10.95 -0.08
CA GLY A 185 22.91 9.63 -0.07
C GLY A 185 24.23 9.53 0.69
N LEU A 186 24.54 10.51 1.56
CA LEU A 186 25.72 10.40 2.42
C LEU A 186 25.59 9.16 3.32
N ASN A 187 26.68 8.40 3.48
CA ASN A 187 26.79 7.13 4.22
C ASN A 187 26.11 5.90 3.58
N THR A 188 25.76 5.96 2.29
CA THR A 188 25.43 4.76 1.49
C THR A 188 26.55 4.44 0.48
N PRO A 189 26.78 3.16 0.16
CA PRO A 189 27.65 2.78 -0.94
C PRO A 189 27.08 3.24 -2.29
N VAL A 190 27.96 3.51 -3.25
CA VAL A 190 27.55 3.83 -4.63
C VAL A 190 26.71 2.68 -5.21
N GLY A 191 25.56 3.02 -5.80
CA GLY A 191 24.62 2.05 -6.40
C GLY A 191 23.69 1.35 -5.40
N TYR A 192 23.74 1.71 -4.11
CA TYR A 192 22.87 1.12 -3.07
C TYR A 192 21.39 1.31 -3.37
N ASP A 193 20.98 2.51 -3.80
CA ASP A 193 19.58 2.88 -4.03
C ASP A 193 18.92 2.06 -5.17
N ILE A 194 19.59 1.94 -6.31
CA ILE A 194 19.14 1.11 -7.44
C ILE A 194 19.06 -0.36 -7.02
N LYS A 195 20.11 -0.87 -6.37
CA LYS A 195 20.22 -2.29 -5.99
C LYS A 195 19.18 -2.68 -4.93
N VAL A 196 18.92 -1.81 -3.94
CA VAL A 196 17.92 -2.09 -2.91
C VAL A 196 16.50 -2.05 -3.48
N ALA A 197 16.22 -1.13 -4.42
CA ALA A 197 14.95 -1.11 -5.14
C ALA A 197 14.73 -2.40 -5.94
N GLN A 198 15.77 -2.91 -6.62
CA GLN A 198 15.70 -4.20 -7.33
C GLN A 198 15.36 -5.36 -6.41
N TYR A 199 15.97 -5.44 -5.21
CA TYR A 199 15.63 -6.47 -4.23
C TYR A 199 14.21 -6.31 -3.68
N ILE A 200 13.77 -5.08 -3.41
CA ILE A 200 12.40 -4.81 -2.99
C ILE A 200 11.42 -5.27 -4.07
N ALA A 201 11.67 -4.93 -5.33
CA ALA A 201 10.85 -5.36 -6.46
C ALA A 201 10.82 -6.89 -6.59
N ALA A 202 11.98 -7.55 -6.52
CA ALA A 202 12.08 -9.00 -6.62
C ALA A 202 11.35 -9.73 -5.48
N PHE A 203 11.49 -9.26 -4.23
CA PHE A 203 10.85 -9.91 -3.08
C PHE A 203 9.35 -9.64 -2.99
N THR A 204 8.88 -8.50 -3.48
CA THR A 204 7.46 -8.15 -3.43
C THR A 204 6.68 -8.59 -4.67
N GLY A 205 7.37 -8.80 -5.80
CA GLY A 205 6.74 -9.04 -7.11
C GLY A 205 6.17 -7.77 -7.76
N HIS A 206 6.47 -6.58 -7.22
CA HIS A 206 5.93 -5.29 -7.66
C HIS A 206 7.02 -4.41 -8.28
N PRO A 207 6.66 -3.46 -9.18
CA PRO A 207 7.63 -2.71 -9.98
C PRO A 207 8.24 -1.52 -9.22
N PHE A 208 8.73 -1.73 -8.00
CA PHE A 208 9.37 -0.66 -7.24
C PHE A 208 10.69 -0.22 -7.88
N VAL A 209 10.90 1.10 -7.93
CA VAL A 209 12.11 1.73 -8.49
C VAL A 209 12.64 2.81 -7.55
N THR A 210 13.93 3.12 -7.67
CA THR A 210 14.53 4.23 -6.91
C THR A 210 13.92 5.56 -7.39
N ALA A 211 13.53 6.45 -6.48
CA ALA A 211 12.97 7.75 -6.85
C ALA A 211 14.01 8.59 -7.61
N GLU A 212 13.60 9.30 -8.66
CA GLU A 212 14.53 10.11 -9.47
C GLU A 212 15.17 11.24 -8.65
N ASN A 213 14.39 11.84 -7.75
CA ASN A 213 14.85 12.92 -6.86
C ASN A 213 14.61 12.56 -5.39
N LYS A 214 15.69 12.30 -4.65
CA LYS A 214 15.61 11.96 -3.22
C LYS A 214 15.22 13.12 -2.32
N PHE A 215 15.37 14.37 -2.75
CA PHE A 215 14.95 15.51 -1.95
C PHE A 215 13.42 15.63 -1.95
N GLU A 216 12.79 15.44 -3.11
CA GLU A 216 11.33 15.38 -3.23
C GLU A 216 10.78 14.23 -2.39
N ALA A 217 11.30 13.01 -2.58
CA ALA A 217 10.81 11.81 -1.91
C ALA A 217 10.92 11.83 -0.37
N LEU A 218 11.70 12.76 0.18
CA LEU A 218 11.85 12.99 1.62
C LEU A 218 11.09 14.22 2.12
N ALA A 219 11.06 15.30 1.34
CA ALA A 219 10.48 16.58 1.75
C ALA A 219 8.97 16.65 1.52
N ALA A 220 8.44 15.85 0.59
CA ALA A 220 7.03 15.79 0.25
C ALA A 220 6.56 14.33 0.13
N HIS A 221 5.23 14.17 0.12
CA HIS A 221 4.58 12.86 -0.05
C HIS A 221 3.48 12.98 -1.11
N ASP A 222 3.81 13.62 -2.24
CA ASP A 222 2.84 13.97 -3.27
C ASP A 222 2.25 12.72 -3.96
N ALA A 223 3.05 11.65 -4.10
CA ALA A 223 2.56 10.34 -4.58
C ALA A 223 1.42 9.78 -3.73
N ILE A 224 1.49 9.96 -2.40
CA ILE A 224 0.47 9.52 -1.45
C ILE A 224 -0.77 10.42 -1.56
N VAL A 225 -0.56 11.74 -1.65
CA VAL A 225 -1.66 12.72 -1.83
C VAL A 225 -2.43 12.45 -3.12
N GLU A 226 -1.73 12.25 -4.23
CA GLU A 226 -2.31 11.93 -5.55
C GLU A 226 -3.12 10.62 -5.50
N SER A 227 -2.52 9.55 -4.96
CA SER A 227 -3.19 8.26 -4.79
C SER A 227 -4.44 8.35 -3.91
N HIS A 228 -4.37 9.14 -2.84
CA HIS A 228 -5.52 9.38 -1.97
C HIS A 228 -6.62 10.22 -2.66
N GLY A 229 -6.25 11.13 -3.57
CA GLY A 229 -7.18 11.83 -4.45
C GLY A 229 -7.99 10.88 -5.34
N ALA A 230 -7.33 9.89 -5.94
CA ALA A 230 -8.01 8.84 -6.71
C ALA A 230 -8.96 7.99 -5.86
N LEU A 231 -8.56 7.65 -4.62
CA LEU A 231 -9.44 6.98 -3.65
C LEU A 231 -10.66 7.84 -3.30
N LYS A 232 -10.49 9.15 -3.14
CA LYS A 232 -11.59 10.09 -2.89
C LYS A 232 -12.57 10.14 -4.06
N GLN A 233 -12.08 10.12 -5.30
CA GLN A 233 -12.96 10.03 -6.49
C GLN A 233 -13.80 8.74 -6.47
N LEU A 234 -13.18 7.60 -6.13
CA LEU A 234 -13.89 6.33 -5.95
C LEU A 234 -14.95 6.43 -4.84
N ALA A 235 -14.61 7.03 -3.70
CA ALA A 235 -15.55 7.21 -2.59
C ALA A 235 -16.80 8.02 -2.97
N VAL A 236 -16.64 9.10 -3.75
CA VAL A 236 -17.77 9.90 -4.26
C VAL A 236 -18.65 9.06 -5.19
N SER A 237 -18.04 8.26 -6.07
CA SER A 237 -18.75 7.37 -6.98
C SER A 237 -19.55 6.30 -6.23
N LEU A 238 -18.90 5.61 -5.28
CA LEU A 238 -19.53 4.60 -4.44
C LEU A 238 -20.68 5.18 -3.61
N ASN A 239 -20.51 6.38 -3.05
CA ASN A 239 -21.57 7.06 -2.32
C ASN A 239 -22.80 7.31 -3.22
N LYS A 240 -22.60 7.75 -4.47
CA LYS A 240 -23.73 7.93 -5.40
C LYS A 240 -24.41 6.61 -5.72
N ILE A 241 -23.66 5.56 -6.05
CA ILE A 241 -24.18 4.24 -6.38
C ILE A 241 -24.98 3.66 -5.20
N ALA A 242 -24.42 3.72 -3.99
CA ALA A 242 -25.09 3.23 -2.79
C ALA A 242 -26.38 3.99 -2.48
N ASN A 243 -26.39 5.33 -2.64
CA ASN A 243 -27.58 6.14 -2.43
C ASN A 243 -28.69 5.81 -3.44
N ASP A 244 -28.34 5.58 -4.71
CA ASP A 244 -29.32 5.17 -5.72
C ASP A 244 -29.94 3.83 -5.38
N ILE A 245 -29.10 2.81 -5.10
CA ILE A 245 -29.58 1.47 -4.74
C ILE A 245 -30.51 1.56 -3.53
N ARG A 246 -30.14 2.33 -2.49
CA ARG A 246 -30.97 2.56 -1.31
C ARG A 246 -32.31 3.22 -1.66
N MET A 247 -32.30 4.26 -2.50
CA MET A 247 -33.52 4.97 -2.90
C MET A 247 -34.44 4.09 -3.73
N LEU A 248 -33.90 3.38 -4.72
CA LEU A 248 -34.67 2.47 -5.59
C LEU A 248 -35.26 1.30 -4.81
N ALA A 249 -34.60 0.84 -3.75
CA ALA A 249 -35.10 -0.19 -2.85
C ALA A 249 -35.97 0.33 -1.69
N SER A 250 -36.22 1.64 -1.59
CA SER A 250 -37.06 2.20 -0.52
C SER A 250 -38.50 1.65 -0.62
N GLY A 251 -39.06 1.19 0.50
CA GLY A 251 -40.33 0.45 0.48
C GLY A 251 -40.57 -0.34 1.78
N PRO A 252 -41.38 -1.42 1.76
CA PRO A 252 -41.82 -2.16 0.57
C PRO A 252 -43.10 -1.62 -0.10
N ARG A 253 -43.80 -0.64 0.48
CA ARG A 253 -45.08 -0.14 -0.06
C ARG A 253 -45.18 1.38 -0.24
N SER A 254 -44.38 2.14 0.49
CA SER A 254 -44.51 3.60 0.58
C SER A 254 -43.21 4.33 0.21
N GLY A 255 -42.39 3.70 -0.64
CA GLY A 255 -41.19 4.26 -1.24
C GLY A 255 -41.22 4.09 -2.76
N ILE A 256 -40.05 4.01 -3.40
CA ILE A 256 -39.93 3.77 -4.85
C ILE A 256 -40.20 2.30 -5.19
N GLY A 257 -39.60 1.36 -4.46
CA GLY A 257 -39.86 -0.08 -4.60
C GLY A 257 -39.49 -0.72 -5.95
N GLU A 258 -38.54 -0.14 -6.68
CA GLU A 258 -38.09 -0.66 -7.98
C GLU A 258 -37.06 -1.81 -7.85
N LEU A 259 -36.36 -1.88 -6.72
CA LEU A 259 -35.41 -2.96 -6.42
C LEU A 259 -35.81 -3.70 -5.14
N LEU A 260 -35.56 -5.00 -5.13
CA LEU A 260 -35.59 -5.84 -3.93
C LEU A 260 -34.16 -6.23 -3.58
N LEU A 261 -33.71 -5.86 -2.40
CA LEU A 261 -32.41 -6.27 -1.86
C LEU A 261 -32.55 -7.59 -1.08
N PRO A 262 -31.47 -8.39 -0.97
CA PRO A 262 -31.46 -9.60 -0.15
C PRO A 262 -31.85 -9.36 1.32
#